data_AF-K9WC68-F1
#
_entry.id   AF-K9WC68-F1
#
_cell.length_a   1.000
_cell.length_b   1.000
_cell.length_c   1.000
_cell.angle_alpha   90.00
_cell.angle_beta   90.00
_cell.angle_gamma   90.00
#
_symmetry.space_group_name_H-M   'P 1'
#
loop_
_entity.id
_entity.type
_entity.pdbx_description
1 polymer ?
#
loop_
_entity_poly.entity_id
_entity_poly.type
_entity_poly.pdbx_seq_one_letter_code
_entity_poly.pdbx_strand_id
1 'polypeptide(L)' 'MLKDKDRNSEPNLPTLREVRERLNMTQKEFARELGTTPRTIGRHERGEHKLRLTLGQIKRLKELLEQAGMSIDDLPDDID' A
#
# COMPACT_ATOMS: atom_id res chain seq x y z
N MET A 1 17.50 18.01 -13.88
CA MET A 1 17.10 16.63 -14.19
C MET A 1 17.71 15.73 -13.13
N LEU A 2 16.93 15.38 -12.09
CA LEU A 2 17.37 14.44 -11.06
C LEU A 2 16.97 13.04 -11.52
N LYS A 3 17.97 12.17 -11.50
CA LYS A 3 18.03 10.88 -12.18
C LYS A 3 17.07 9.90 -11.54
N ASP A 4 16.12 9.40 -12.33
CA ASP A 4 15.34 8.20 -12.06
C ASP A 4 16.32 7.05 -11.81
N LYS A 5 16.33 6.51 -10.59
CA LYS A 5 17.15 5.36 -10.24
C LYS A 5 16.25 4.20 -9.82
N ASP A 6 16.36 3.17 -10.64
CA ASP A 6 16.21 1.75 -10.33
C ASP A 6 14.78 1.21 -10.24
N ARG A 7 14.25 0.96 -11.45
CA ARG A 7 13.29 -0.10 -11.77
C ARG A 7 13.94 -1.46 -11.48
N ASN A 8 13.40 -2.24 -10.56
CA ASN A 8 13.69 -3.67 -10.42
C ASN A 8 12.38 -4.35 -9.99
N SER A 9 11.53 -4.77 -10.94
CA SER A 9 11.46 -6.13 -11.50
C SER A 9 10.80 -7.15 -10.56
N GLU A 10 9.53 -6.92 -10.25
CA GLU A 10 8.53 -7.93 -9.89
C GLU A 10 7.33 -7.65 -10.82
N PRO A 11 6.52 -8.65 -11.22
CA PRO A 11 5.37 -8.42 -12.10
C PRO A 11 4.47 -7.33 -11.50
N ASN A 12 3.74 -6.62 -12.36
CA ASN A 12 2.93 -5.44 -12.10
C ASN A 12 1.82 -5.67 -11.03
N LEU A 13 2.23 -6.03 -9.82
CA LEU A 13 1.40 -6.37 -8.69
C LEU A 13 1.04 -5.06 -8.02
N PRO A 14 -0.26 -4.78 -7.86
CA PRO A 14 -0.67 -3.52 -7.32
C PRO A 14 -0.10 -3.22 -5.94
N THR A 15 0.40 -2.00 -5.79
CA THR A 15 0.94 -1.51 -4.52
C THR A 15 -0.17 -0.98 -3.62
N LEU A 16 0.08 -0.87 -2.31
CA LEU A 16 -0.84 -0.20 -1.38
C LEU A 16 -1.13 1.26 -1.76
N ARG A 17 -0.18 1.90 -2.46
CA ARG A 17 -0.38 3.22 -3.04
C ARG A 17 -1.47 3.22 -4.11
N GLU A 18 -1.53 2.21 -4.96
CA GLU A 18 -2.56 2.11 -6.00
C GLU A 18 -3.94 1.89 -5.40
N VAL A 19 -4.05 1.06 -4.35
CA VAL A 19 -5.31 0.90 -3.59
C VAL A 19 -5.79 2.26 -3.11
N ARG A 20 -4.89 3.02 -2.46
CA ARG A 20 -5.18 4.35 -1.95
C ARG A 20 -5.62 5.33 -3.06
N GLU A 21 -4.91 5.34 -4.19
CA GLU A 21 -5.20 6.23 -5.32
C GLU A 21 -6.55 5.88 -5.98
N ARG A 22 -6.89 4.60 -6.14
CA ARG A 22 -8.20 4.15 -6.64
C ARG A 22 -9.36 4.55 -5.73
N LEU A 23 -9.12 4.58 -4.43
CA LEU A 23 -10.09 5.04 -3.44
C LEU A 23 -10.13 6.58 -3.29
N ASN A 24 -9.36 7.33 -4.09
CA ASN A 24 -9.21 8.78 -4.00
C ASN A 24 -8.81 9.27 -2.60
N MET A 25 -7.99 8.50 -1.88
CA MET A 25 -7.55 8.83 -0.53
C MET A 25 -6.17 9.48 -0.50
N THR A 26 -5.99 10.44 0.40
CA THR A 26 -4.66 10.92 0.80
C THR A 26 -3.95 9.88 1.67
N GLN A 27 -2.62 9.97 1.79
CA GLN A 27 -1.85 9.08 2.70
C GLN A 27 -2.36 9.16 4.14
N LYS A 28 -2.85 10.34 4.57
CA LYS A 28 -3.41 10.55 5.90
C LYS A 28 -4.74 9.82 6.11
N GLU A 29 -5.62 9.87 5.12
CA GLU A 29 -6.90 9.17 5.17
C GLU A 29 -6.71 7.66 5.13
N PHE A 30 -5.88 7.18 4.21
CA PHE A 30 -5.58 5.76 4.10
C PHE A 30 -4.94 5.19 5.38
N ALA A 31 -4.01 5.95 5.99
CA ALA A 31 -3.43 5.58 7.28
C ALA A 31 -4.48 5.48 8.39
N ARG A 32 -5.42 6.44 8.44
CA ARG A 32 -6.52 6.43 9.40
C ARG A 32 -7.41 5.20 9.20
N GLU A 33 -7.77 4.88 7.96
CA GLU A 33 -8.59 3.71 7.65
C GLU A 33 -7.89 2.40 8.04
N LEU A 34 -6.58 2.29 7.83
CA LEU A 34 -5.77 1.14 8.24
C LEU A 34 -5.38 1.14 9.72
N GLY A 35 -5.79 2.14 10.51
CA GLY A 35 -5.40 2.25 11.92
C GLY A 35 -3.89 2.37 12.13
N THR A 36 -3.18 3.06 11.24
CA THR A 36 -1.73 3.30 11.30
C THR A 36 -1.41 4.80 11.18
N THR A 37 -0.13 5.16 11.16
CA THR A 37 0.28 6.56 11.03
C THR A 37 0.55 6.94 9.56
N PRO A 38 0.29 8.20 9.15
CA PRO A 38 0.64 8.67 7.81
C PRO A 38 2.14 8.52 7.51
N ARG A 39 2.99 8.64 8.55
CA ARG A 39 4.43 8.43 8.45
C ARG A 39 4.78 6.99 8.08
N THR A 40 4.07 6.00 8.65
CA THR A 40 4.26 4.58 8.33
C THR A 40 3.91 4.31 6.87
N ILE A 41 2.74 4.79 6.42
CA ILE A 41 2.33 4.66 5.02
C ILE A 41 3.34 5.33 4.08
N GLY A 42 3.73 6.57 4.36
CA GLY A 42 4.68 7.28 3.52
C GLY A 42 6.06 6.60 3.43
N ARG A 43 6.56 6.01 4.52
CA ARG A 43 7.82 5.23 4.49
C ARG A 43 7.69 3.97 3.66
N HIS A 44 6.60 3.25 3.82
CA HIS A 44 6.33 2.06 3.04
C HIS A 44 6.17 2.37 1.54
N GLU A 45 5.39 3.39 1.16
CA GLU A 45 5.23 3.79 -0.25
C GLU A 45 6.54 4.27 -0.91
N ARG A 46 7.59 4.57 -0.13
CA ARG A 46 8.93 4.89 -0.62
C ARG A 46 9.89 3.70 -0.62
N GLY A 47 9.43 2.50 -0.25
CA GLY A 47 10.27 1.30 -0.09
C GLY A 47 11.26 1.38 1.07
N GLU A 48 11.04 2.28 2.04
CA GLU A 48 11.95 2.47 3.18
C GLU A 48 11.63 1.51 4.35
N HIS A 49 10.44 0.91 4.37
CA HIS A 49 9.97 0.14 5.52
C HIS A 49 8.79 -0.79 5.19
N LYS A 50 8.96 -2.10 5.42
CA LYS A 50 7.87 -3.10 5.33
C LYS A 50 6.69 -2.77 6.23
N LEU A 51 5.48 -2.86 5.71
CA LEU A 51 4.28 -2.58 6.50
C LEU A 51 3.96 -3.76 7.43
N ARG A 52 4.13 -3.57 8.74
CA ARG A 52 3.71 -4.57 9.74
C ARG A 52 2.27 -4.29 10.18
N LEU A 53 1.36 -5.19 9.82
CA LEU A 53 -0.06 -5.10 10.14
C LEU A 53 -0.46 -6.17 11.15
N THR A 54 -1.36 -5.80 12.06
CA THR A 54 -2.10 -6.76 12.89
C THR A 54 -3.17 -7.47 12.05
N LEU A 55 -3.67 -8.62 12.53
CA LEU A 55 -4.76 -9.33 11.85
C LEU A 55 -6.01 -8.46 11.60
N GLY A 56 -6.34 -7.55 12.53
CA GLY A 56 -7.45 -6.61 12.34
C GLY A 56 -7.20 -5.64 11.18
N GLN A 57 -5.96 -5.15 11.06
CA GLN A 57 -5.57 -4.26 9.97
C GLN A 57 -5.48 -5.00 8.63
N ILE A 58 -5.10 -6.28 8.62
CA ILE A 58 -5.13 -7.12 7.41
C ILE A 58 -6.56 -7.30 6.91
N LYS A 59 -7.53 -7.58 7.82
CA LYS A 59 -8.95 -7.64 7.44
C LYS A 59 -9.43 -6.31 6.86
N ARG A 60 -9.05 -5.20 7.48
CA ARG A 60 -9.40 -3.86 6.98
C ARG A 60 -8.76 -3.56 5.61
N LEU A 61 -7.51 -3.95 5.41
CA LEU A 61 -6.84 -3.83 4.12
C LEU A 61 -7.56 -4.63 3.03
N LYS A 62 -8.00 -5.86 3.35
CA LYS A 62 -8.80 -6.67 2.44
C LYS A 62 -10.09 -5.96 2.00
N GLU A 63 -10.82 -5.35 2.94
CA GLU A 63 -12.03 -4.58 2.60
C GLU A 63 -11.72 -3.39 1.67
N LEU A 64 -10.59 -2.69 1.89
CA LEU A 64 -10.18 -1.57 1.05
C LEU A 64 -9.76 -2.03 -0.36
N LEU A 65 -9.10 -3.18 -0.48
CA LEU A 65 -8.79 -3.81 -1.77
C LEU A 65 -10.07 -4.12 -2.54
N GLU A 66 -11.03 -4.77 -1.90
CA GLU A 66 -12.32 -5.10 -2.53
C GLU A 66 -13.05 -3.83 -3.02
N GLN A 67 -13.04 -2.75 -2.22
CA GLN A 67 -13.59 -1.44 -2.62
C GLN A 67 -12.85 -0.82 -3.80
N ALA A 68 -11.54 -1.05 -3.91
CA ALA A 68 -10.71 -0.62 -5.03
C ALA A 68 -10.83 -1.53 -6.27
N GLY A 69 -11.68 -2.56 -6.20
CA GLY A 69 -11.87 -3.56 -7.26
C GLY A 69 -10.68 -4.52 -7.40
N MET A 70 -10.07 -4.89 -6.28
CA MET A 70 -8.85 -5.69 -6.20
C MET A 70 -9.00 -6.83 -5.18
N SER A 71 -8.23 -7.89 -5.36
CA SER A 71 -8.09 -9.01 -4.42
C SER A 71 -6.81 -8.88 -3.59
N ILE A 72 -6.79 -9.57 -2.44
CA ILE A 72 -5.56 -9.81 -1.69
C ILE A 72 -4.54 -10.60 -2.53
N ASP A 73 -5.02 -11.45 -3.44
CA ASP A 73 -4.17 -12.25 -4.34
C ASP A 73 -3.47 -11.38 -5.41
N ASP A 74 -3.92 -10.14 -5.59
CA ASP A 74 -3.26 -9.17 -6.46
C ASP A 74 -2.08 -8.49 -5.76
N LEU A 75 -1.98 -8.57 -4.43
CA LEU A 75 -0.84 -7.99 -3.71
C LEU A 75 0.43 -8.83 -3.91
N PRO A 76 1.61 -8.19 -3.92
CA PRO A 76 2.86 -8.94 -3.86
C PRO A 76 2.99 -9.69 -2.52
N ASP A 77 3.55 -10.90 -2.60
CA ASP A 77 3.90 -11.73 -1.44
C ASP A 77 4.87 -10.97 -0.50
N ASP A 78 5.66 -10.06 -1.08
CA ASP A 78 6.48 -9.09 -0.37
C ASP A 78 5.90 -7.66 -0.50
N ILE A 79 5.31 -7.18 0.61
CA ILE A 79 4.97 -5.77 0.80
C ILE A 79 6.24 -5.02 1.24
N ASP A 80 7.19 -4.83 0.32
CA ASP A 80 8.37 -3.96 0.50
C ASP A 80 8.00 -2.47 0.46
#